data_AF-A0A353DDX4-F1
#
_entry.id   AF-A0A353DDX4-F1
#
_cell.length_a   1.000
_cell.length_b   1.000
_cell.length_c   1.000
_cell.angle_alpha   90.00
_cell.angle_beta   90.00
_cell.angle_gamma   90.00
#
_symmetry.space_group_name_H-M   'P 1'
#
loop_
_entity.id
_entity.type
_entity.pdbx_description
1 polymer ?
#
loop_
_entity_poly.entity_id
_entity_poly.type
_entity_poly.pdbx_seq_one_letter_code
_entity_poly.pdbx_strand_id
1 'polypeptide(L)'
;MIVAADTFGQKGEVIKSFPLNVKLIDLKDALLKANESYAKNTTKKNYGNHIQKGRRNGVTWEMPMEYGEDRDGDGKIDHRGGTGRPGPRRR
;
A
#
# COMPACT_ATOMS: atom_id res chain seq x y z
N MET A 1 -18.70 8.76 -4.66
CA MET A 1 -18.81 7.36 -4.20
C MET A 1 -17.78 7.15 -3.09
N ILE A 2 -18.08 6.30 -2.11
CA ILE A 2 -17.15 5.84 -1.07
C ILE A 2 -16.93 4.33 -1.26
N VAL A 3 -15.67 3.90 -1.28
CA VAL A 3 -15.24 2.53 -1.55
C VAL A 3 -14.45 1.99 -0.37
N ALA A 4 -14.81 0.81 0.13
CA ALA A 4 -13.99 0.02 1.03
C ALA A 4 -13.00 -0.79 0.20
N ALA A 5 -11.72 -0.46 0.31
CA ALA A 5 -10.67 -1.23 -0.32
C ALA A 5 -10.52 -2.61 0.35
N ASP A 6 -10.14 -3.62 -0.44
CA ASP A 6 -9.72 -4.91 0.08
C ASP A 6 -8.35 -4.79 0.80
N THR A 7 -7.86 -5.92 1.32
CA THR A 7 -6.65 -5.93 2.15
C THR A 7 -5.45 -5.29 1.44
N PHE A 8 -5.35 -5.47 0.12
CA PHE A 8 -4.22 -5.06 -0.71
C PHE A 8 -4.50 -3.83 -1.58
N GLY A 9 -5.69 -3.24 -1.50
CA GLY A 9 -6.07 -2.07 -2.29
C GLY A 9 -6.24 -2.33 -3.79
N GLN A 10 -6.33 -3.59 -4.21
CA GLN A 10 -6.50 -3.95 -5.62
C GLN A 10 -7.96 -3.99 -6.03
N LYS A 11 -8.84 -4.33 -5.09
CA LYS A 11 -10.28 -4.38 -5.28
C LYS A 11 -10.96 -3.57 -4.19
N GLY A 12 -12.23 -3.27 -4.38
CA GLY A 12 -13.01 -2.61 -3.34
C GLY A 12 -14.50 -2.72 -3.58
N GLU A 13 -15.24 -2.61 -2.48
CA GLU A 13 -16.70 -2.64 -2.48
C GLU A 13 -17.25 -1.24 -2.27
N VAL A 14 -18.34 -0.93 -2.97
CA VAL A 14 -19.00 0.37 -2.87
C VAL A 14 -19.82 0.40 -1.58
N ILE A 15 -19.37 1.18 -0.59
CA ILE A 15 -20.10 1.39 0.67
C ILE A 15 -21.27 2.35 0.45
N LYS A 16 -21.04 3.40 -0.35
CA LYS A 16 -22.05 4.43 -0.58
C LYS A 16 -21.85 5.13 -1.92
N SER A 17 -22.91 5.19 -2.72
CA SER A 17 -22.99 6.02 -3.92
C SER A 17 -23.67 7.35 -3.61
N PHE A 18 -23.35 8.38 -4.40
CA PHE A 18 -23.96 9.70 -4.28
C PHE A 18 -24.35 10.21 -5.67
N PRO A 19 -25.45 10.95 -5.79
CA PRO A 19 -25.79 11.65 -7.03
C PRO A 19 -24.82 12.81 -7.28
N LEU A 20 -24.72 13.25 -8.53
CA LEU A 20 -23.79 14.32 -8.95
C LEU A 20 -24.05 15.69 -8.26
N ASN A 21 -25.27 15.91 -7.78
CA ASN A 21 -25.72 17.15 -7.15
C ASN A 21 -25.72 17.09 -5.61
N VAL A 22 -24.99 16.13 -5.02
CA VAL A 22 -24.89 16.02 -3.56
C VAL A 22 -24.29 17.28 -2.95
N LYS A 23 -24.85 17.71 -1.80
CA LYS A 23 -24.31 18.85 -1.06
C LYS A 23 -22.99 18.46 -0.40
N LEU A 24 -22.06 19.41 -0.33
CA LEU A 24 -20.73 19.21 0.28
C LEU A 24 -20.82 18.71 1.73
N ILE A 25 -21.80 19.23 2.49
CA ILE A 25 -22.00 18.88 3.90
C ILE A 25 -22.35 17.40 4.03
N ASP A 26 -23.30 16.90 3.23
CA ASP A 26 -23.73 15.50 3.27
C ASP A 26 -22.60 14.55 2.87
N LEU A 27 -21.73 14.98 1.96
CA LEU A 27 -20.56 14.21 1.53
C LEU A 27 -19.51 14.15 2.64
N LYS A 28 -19.22 15.28 3.29
CA LYS A 28 -18.29 15.35 4.43
C LYS A 28 -18.76 14.47 5.58
N ASP A 29 -20.03 14.54 5.95
CA ASP A 29 -20.59 13.74 7.04
C ASP A 29 -20.53 12.25 6.73
N ALA A 30 -20.77 11.87 5.47
CA ALA A 30 -20.65 10.48 5.08
C ALA A 30 -19.21 9.96 5.10
N LEU A 31 -18.23 10.79 4.72
CA LEU A 31 -16.81 10.45 4.83
C LEU A 31 -16.37 10.31 6.29
N LEU A 32 -16.82 11.21 7.16
CA LEU A 32 -16.53 11.13 8.60
C LEU A 32 -17.09 9.85 9.22
N LYS A 33 -18.36 9.52 8.94
CA LYS A 33 -18.99 8.28 9.40
C LYS A 33 -18.27 7.04 8.85
N ALA A 34 -17.87 7.05 7.59
CA ALA A 34 -17.12 5.95 7.00
C ALA A 34 -15.75 5.77 7.68
N ASN A 35 -15.05 6.86 7.99
CA ASN A 35 -13.77 6.84 8.70
C ASN A 35 -13.93 6.32 10.13
N GLU A 36 -14.93 6.79 10.87
CA GLU A 36 -15.21 6.29 12.23
C GLU A 36 -15.50 4.78 12.24
N SER A 37 -16.29 4.30 11.28
CA SER A 37 -16.57 2.87 11.13
C SER A 37 -15.29 2.08 10.79
N TYR A 38 -14.48 2.60 9.87
CA TYR A 38 -13.22 1.97 9.49
C TYR A 38 -12.24 1.90 10.67
N ALA A 39 -12.10 2.99 11.43
CA ALA A 39 -11.20 3.06 12.58
C ALA A 39 -11.59 2.10 13.71
N LYS A 40 -12.90 1.89 13.92
CA LYS A 40 -13.41 0.96 14.93
C LYS A 40 -13.27 -0.51 14.53
N ASN A 41 -13.51 -0.82 13.26
CA ASN A 41 -13.63 -2.21 12.80
C ASN A 41 -12.35 -2.76 12.16
N THR A 42 -11.41 -1.90 11.76
CA THR A 42 -10.21 -2.34 11.04
C THR A 42 -9.04 -2.53 11.99
N THR A 43 -8.48 -3.73 11.98
CA THR A 43 -7.26 -4.03 12.73
C THR A 43 -6.08 -3.23 12.18
N LYS A 44 -5.23 -2.70 13.07
CA LYS A 44 -4.05 -1.94 12.68
C LYS A 44 -3.12 -2.84 11.84
N LYS A 45 -2.76 -2.38 10.64
CA LYS A 45 -1.88 -3.11 9.74
C LYS A 45 -0.48 -3.23 10.35
N ASN A 46 0.02 -4.45 10.50
CA ASN A 46 1.45 -4.70 10.69
C ASN A 46 2.09 -4.80 9.30
N TYR A 47 2.97 -3.84 8.98
CA TYR A 47 3.56 -3.71 7.65
C TYR A 47 4.32 -4.97 7.20
N GLY A 48 5.17 -5.54 8.08
CA GLY A 48 5.95 -6.74 7.75
C GLY A 48 5.06 -7.94 7.41
N ASN A 49 4.04 -8.19 8.25
CA ASN A 49 3.07 -9.27 8.01
C ASN A 49 2.23 -9.02 6.75
N HIS A 50 1.89 -7.77 6.47
CA HIS A 50 1.10 -7.39 5.29
C HIS A 50 1.87 -7.66 3.99
N ILE A 51 3.13 -7.23 3.91
CA ILE A 51 3.99 -7.48 2.74
C ILE A 51 4.23 -8.98 2.55
N GLN A 52 4.52 -9.72 3.62
CA GLN A 52 4.72 -11.17 3.52
C GLN A 52 3.47 -11.90 3.02
N LYS A 53 2.28 -11.52 3.53
CA LYS A 53 1.00 -12.07 3.06
C LYS A 53 0.72 -11.72 1.60
N GLY A 54 0.99 -10.48 1.18
CA GLY A 54 0.85 -10.04 -0.21
C GLY A 54 1.69 -10.89 -1.15
N ARG A 55 2.99 -11.04 -0.85
CA ARG A 55 3.91 -11.89 -1.63
C ARG A 55 3.44 -13.34 -1.72
N ARG A 56 3.00 -13.93 -0.60
CA ARG A 56 2.49 -15.32 -0.57
C ARG A 56 1.21 -15.50 -1.41
N ASN A 57 0.36 -14.49 -1.47
CA ASN A 57 -0.89 -14.52 -2.22
C ASN A 57 -0.71 -14.10 -3.70
N GLY A 58 0.54 -13.95 -4.18
CA GLY A 58 0.81 -13.54 -5.55
C GLY A 58 0.40 -12.09 -5.87
N VAL A 59 0.16 -11.27 -4.85
CA VAL A 59 -0.15 -9.84 -5.00
C VAL A 59 1.16 -9.14 -5.37
N THR A 60 1.34 -8.90 -6.66
CA THR A 60 2.44 -8.13 -7.22
C THR A 60 1.95 -6.73 -7.54
N TRP A 61 2.80 -5.75 -7.26
CA TRP A 61 2.60 -4.36 -7.65
C TRP A 61 3.82 -3.94 -8.43
N GLU A 62 3.64 -3.74 -9.73
CA GLU A 62 4.70 -3.20 -10.58
C GLU A 62 4.71 -1.69 -10.40
N MET A 63 5.76 -1.19 -9.76
CA MET A 63 5.99 0.25 -9.74
C MET A 63 6.57 0.67 -11.10
N PRO A 64 6.12 1.81 -11.66
CA PRO A 64 6.70 2.34 -12.89
C PRO A 64 8.15 2.82 -12.68
N MET A 65 8.57 2.98 -11.43
CA MET A 65 9.94 3.26 -11.04
C MET A 65 10.62 1.95 -10.64
N GLU A 66 11.82 1.73 -11.16
CA GLU A 66 12.70 0.65 -10.72
C GLU A 66 12.98 0.74 -9.21
N TYR A 67 13.18 -0.42 -8.57
CA TYR A 67 13.47 -0.48 -7.13
C TYR A 67 14.96 -0.25 -6.86
N GLY A 68 15.27 0.72 -6.00
CA GLY A 68 16.63 0.94 -5.47
C GLY A 68 16.89 2.42 -5.17
N GLU A 69 18.13 2.74 -4.81
CA GLU A 69 18.59 4.11 -4.56
C GLU A 69 19.73 4.41 -5.55
N ASP A 70 19.75 5.62 -6.11
CA ASP A 70 20.92 6.16 -6.81
C ASP A 70 21.87 6.73 -5.74
N ARG A 71 22.94 6.01 -5.43
CA ARG A 71 23.86 6.33 -4.32
C ARG A 71 25.04 7.18 -4.77
N ASP A 72 25.33 7.21 -6.06
CA ASP A 72 26.45 7.99 -6.62
C ASP A 72 25.98 9.23 -7.40
N GLY A 73 24.67 9.39 -7.60
CA GLY A 73 24.06 10.55 -8.22
C GLY A 73 24.15 10.55 -9.74
N ASP A 74 24.33 9.40 -10.38
CA ASP A 74 24.47 9.28 -11.84
C ASP A 74 23.13 9.25 -12.59
N GLY A 75 22.01 9.28 -11.85
CA GLY A 75 20.65 9.23 -12.38
C GLY A 75 20.19 7.82 -12.75
N LYS A 76 20.94 6.78 -12.42
CA LYS A 76 20.58 5.36 -12.56
C LYS A 76 20.46 4.73 -11.19
N ILE A 77 19.57 3.76 -11.08
CA ILE A 77 19.35 3.08 -9.82
C ILE A 77 20.45 2.04 -9.57
N ASP A 78 21.08 2.10 -8.40
CA ASP A 78 22.08 1.12 -7.99
C ASP A 78 21.44 -0.19 -7.56
N HIS A 79 21.43 -1.17 -8.46
CA HIS A 79 20.97 -2.53 -8.19
C HIS A 79 22.00 -3.38 -7.43
N ARG A 80 22.80 -2.77 -6.53
CA ARG A 80 23.82 -3.53 -5.78
C ARG A 80 23.16 -4.32 -4.65
N GLY A 81 22.95 -5.61 -4.94
CA GLY A 81 22.26 -6.59 -4.10
C GLY A 81 22.62 -6.52 -2.62
N GLY A 82 21.57 -6.58 -1.80
CA GLY A 82 21.70 -6.82 -0.38
C GLY A 82 22.53 -8.06 -0.07
N THR A 83 23.28 -7.99 1.02
CA THR A 83 24.05 -9.10 1.62
C THR A 83 25.05 -9.76 0.68
N GLY A 84 26.23 -9.16 0.58
CA GLY A 84 27.43 -9.93 0.25
C GLY A 84 27.52 -11.13 1.20
N ARG A 85 27.51 -12.34 0.64
CA ARG A 85 27.95 -13.54 1.36
C ARG A 85 29.32 -13.21 1.99
N PRO A 86 29.56 -13.48 3.27
CA PRO A 86 30.90 -13.34 3.82
C PRO A 86 31.81 -14.26 3.00
N GLY A 87 32.79 -13.68 2.31
CA GLY A 87 33.82 -14.45 1.63
C GLY A 87 34.49 -15.40 2.63
N PRO A 88 34.99 -16.57 2.18
CA PRO A 88 35.56 -17.55 3.09
C PRO A 88 36.72 -16.92 3.87
N ARG A 89 36.58 -16.87 5.21
CA ARG A 89 37.68 -16.48 6.10
C ARG A 89 38.79 -17.52 5.90
N ARG A 90 39.87 -17.11 5.23
CA ARG A 90 41.11 -17.90 5.21
C ARG A 90 41.66 -17.94 6.64
N ARG A 91 41.98 -19.15 7.09
CA ARG A 91 42.72 -19.45 8.32
C ARG A 91 44.12 -18.88 8.25
#